data_AF-A0A344TLU8-F1
#
_entry.id   AF-A0A344TLU8-F1
#
_cell.length_a   1.000
_cell.length_b   1.000
_cell.length_c   1.000
_cell.angle_alpha   90.00
_cell.angle_beta   90.00
_cell.angle_gamma   90.00
#
_symmetry.space_group_name_H-M   'P 1'
#
loop_
_entity.id
_entity.type
_entity.pdbx_description
1 polymer ?
#
loop_
_entity_poly.entity_id
_entity_poly.type
_entity_poly.pdbx_seq_one_letter_code
_entity_poly.pdbx_strand_id
1 'polypeptide(L)'
;MKTNKLLVATLAAFVSISSYAQTVDEIVDKHIAAMGGADKLKGVSTIVIERTLAVQNMEIPNKTTVVVGKALRTESSVMGNSMVQVVEGATGWMIRPAMMGGTGDPEDMPAEMVKQQSGQLDPFGELYNYKEKGSKVELVGKEKVEKDDAYHLKVTTKDGQVMEQYIDANTYMLTKLKTTINGQDGEIMFSDYKEVEGIKMANTMDMTSQMGALTFITNKVTVNAKVDESIFKKPTK
;
A
#
# COMPACT_ATOMS: atom_id res chain seq x y z
N MET A 1 28.09 2.26 -78.27
CA MET A 1 28.17 1.06 -77.41
C MET A 1 27.58 1.41 -76.05
N LYS A 2 26.74 0.52 -75.52
CA LYS A 2 25.77 0.77 -74.44
C LYS A 2 26.44 0.77 -73.06
N THR A 3 26.16 1.78 -72.24
CA THR A 3 26.58 1.82 -70.82
C THR A 3 25.38 1.46 -69.95
N ASN A 4 25.38 0.26 -69.38
CA ASN A 4 24.38 -0.21 -68.43
C ASN A 4 24.56 0.51 -67.09
N LYS A 5 23.55 1.26 -66.65
CA LYS A 5 23.43 1.72 -65.26
C LYS A 5 22.68 0.65 -64.48
N LEU A 6 23.40 -0.16 -63.68
CA LEU A 6 22.79 -0.98 -62.64
C LEU A 6 22.31 -0.04 -61.52
N LEU A 7 20.99 0.01 -61.33
CA LEU A 7 20.35 0.62 -60.17
C LEU A 7 20.17 -0.49 -59.13
N VAL A 8 21.03 -0.51 -58.11
CA VAL A 8 20.87 -1.38 -56.94
C VAL A 8 19.93 -0.67 -55.98
N ALA A 9 18.67 -1.13 -55.93
CA ALA A 9 17.71 -0.70 -54.93
C ALA A 9 17.92 -1.54 -53.66
N THR A 10 18.59 -0.96 -52.66
CA THR A 10 18.73 -1.57 -51.34
C THR A 10 17.42 -1.41 -50.58
N LEU A 11 16.64 -2.49 -50.50
CA LEU A 11 15.42 -2.55 -49.70
C LEU A 11 15.82 -2.71 -48.21
N ALA A 12 15.77 -1.62 -47.44
CA ALA A 12 15.96 -1.67 -46.00
C ALA A 12 14.71 -2.30 -45.36
N ALA A 13 14.82 -3.56 -44.93
CA ALA A 13 13.80 -4.22 -44.14
C ALA A 13 13.79 -3.59 -42.72
N PHE A 14 12.77 -2.78 -42.43
CA PHE A 14 12.45 -2.40 -41.05
C PHE A 14 11.95 -3.64 -40.32
N VAL A 15 12.85 -4.32 -39.61
CA VAL A 15 12.45 -5.28 -38.57
C VAL A 15 11.94 -4.44 -37.41
N SER A 16 10.62 -4.33 -37.30
CA SER A 16 9.97 -3.81 -36.11
C SER A 16 10.29 -4.77 -34.96
N ILE A 17 11.33 -4.47 -34.20
CA ILE A 17 11.53 -5.07 -32.89
C ILE A 17 10.39 -4.50 -32.05
N SER A 18 9.27 -5.21 -31.97
CA SER A 18 8.28 -4.98 -30.93
C SER A 18 9.00 -5.20 -29.61
N SER A 19 9.51 -4.12 -29.03
CA SER A 19 9.90 -4.09 -27.64
C SER A 19 8.66 -4.54 -26.87
N TYR A 20 8.72 -5.70 -26.22
CA TYR A 20 7.71 -6.14 -25.26
C TYR A 20 7.81 -5.24 -24.02
N ALA A 21 7.53 -3.95 -24.19
CA ALA A 21 7.26 -3.06 -23.09
C ALA A 21 5.95 -3.55 -22.47
N GLN A 22 6.04 -4.15 -21.28
CA GLN A 22 4.84 -4.57 -20.56
C GLN A 22 3.93 -3.36 -20.38
N THR A 23 2.63 -3.57 -20.59
CA THR A 23 1.65 -2.52 -20.35
C THR A 23 1.41 -2.36 -18.85
N VAL A 24 0.89 -1.20 -18.44
CA VAL A 24 0.45 -1.00 -17.05
C VAL A 24 -0.55 -2.09 -16.63
N ASP A 25 -1.51 -2.40 -17.49
CA ASP A 25 -2.53 -3.42 -17.24
C ASP A 25 -1.90 -4.79 -16.99
N GLU A 26 -0.92 -5.20 -17.79
CA GLU A 26 -0.22 -6.48 -17.60
C GLU A 26 0.54 -6.56 -16.27
N ILE A 27 1.19 -5.46 -15.86
CA ILE A 27 1.93 -5.42 -14.58
C ILE A 27 0.94 -5.50 -13.42
N VAL A 28 -0.16 -4.75 -13.49
CA VAL A 28 -1.20 -4.74 -12.46
C VAL A 28 -1.90 -6.09 -12.35
N ASP A 29 -2.25 -6.73 -13.46
CA ASP A 29 -2.90 -8.05 -13.46
C ASP A 29 -1.99 -9.11 -12.83
N LYS A 30 -0.69 -9.08 -13.15
CA LYS A 30 0.28 -9.99 -12.53
C LYS A 30 0.50 -9.71 -11.06
N HIS A 31 0.49 -8.44 -10.66
CA HIS A 31 0.54 -8.05 -9.25
C HIS A 31 -0.66 -8.59 -8.47
N ILE A 32 -1.87 -8.43 -9.00
CA ILE A 32 -3.10 -8.96 -8.40
C ILE A 32 -3.05 -10.50 -8.32
N ALA A 33 -2.58 -11.17 -9.38
CA ALA A 33 -2.38 -12.62 -9.37
C ALA A 33 -1.36 -13.05 -8.30
N ALA A 34 -0.23 -12.35 -8.17
CA ALA A 34 0.81 -12.63 -7.18
C ALA A 34 0.32 -12.43 -5.74
N MET A 35 -0.57 -11.47 -5.49
CA MET A 35 -1.19 -11.25 -4.19
C MET A 35 -2.17 -12.36 -3.78
N GLY A 36 -2.69 -13.17 -4.71
CA GLY A 36 -3.67 -14.22 -4.43
C GLY A 36 -4.84 -14.30 -5.42
N GLY A 37 -4.91 -13.37 -6.37
CA GLY A 37 -5.93 -13.31 -7.42
C GLY A 37 -7.20 -12.55 -7.01
N ALA A 38 -7.84 -11.90 -8.00
CA ALA A 38 -8.95 -10.98 -7.77
C ALA A 38 -10.12 -11.60 -6.98
N ASP A 39 -10.47 -12.86 -7.25
CA ASP A 39 -11.57 -13.55 -6.56
C ASP A 39 -11.33 -13.70 -5.06
N LYS A 40 -10.09 -14.01 -4.65
CA LYS A 40 -9.74 -14.12 -3.23
C LYS A 40 -9.77 -12.76 -2.54
N LEU A 41 -9.18 -11.75 -3.16
CA LEU A 41 -9.15 -10.39 -2.61
C LEU A 41 -10.57 -9.83 -2.44
N LYS A 42 -11.44 -10.04 -3.45
CA LYS A 42 -12.86 -9.66 -3.40
C LYS A 42 -13.64 -10.38 -2.28
N GLY A 43 -13.24 -11.60 -1.93
CA GLY A 43 -13.87 -12.40 -0.86
C GLY A 43 -13.50 -11.99 0.56
N VAL A 44 -12.61 -11.01 0.74
CA VAL A 44 -12.23 -10.52 2.06
C VAL A 44 -13.20 -9.42 2.51
N SER A 45 -13.81 -9.66 3.66
CA SER A 45 -14.69 -8.71 4.35
C SER A 45 -13.99 -8.02 5.52
N THR A 46 -13.12 -8.74 6.23
CA THR A 46 -12.40 -8.23 7.39
C THR A 46 -10.95 -8.74 7.42
N ILE A 47 -10.05 -7.93 7.98
CA ILE A 47 -8.69 -8.34 8.29
C ILE A 47 -8.32 -7.84 9.68
N VAL A 48 -7.78 -8.73 10.52
CA VAL A 48 -7.16 -8.37 11.80
C VAL A 48 -5.66 -8.64 11.69
N ILE A 49 -4.85 -7.62 11.89
CA ILE A 49 -3.40 -7.68 11.79
C ILE A 49 -2.81 -7.30 13.15
N GLU A 50 -2.02 -8.20 13.72
CA GLU A 50 -1.25 -7.96 14.94
C GLU A 50 0.22 -7.78 14.54
N ARG A 51 0.81 -6.65 14.91
CA ARG A 51 2.16 -6.21 14.56
C ARG A 51 2.95 -5.79 15.80
N THR A 52 4.26 -5.85 15.68
CA THR A 52 5.20 -5.14 16.53
C THR A 52 5.74 -3.96 15.75
N LEU A 53 5.54 -2.75 16.27
CA LEU A 53 6.17 -1.54 15.78
C LEU A 53 7.48 -1.33 16.53
N ALA A 54 8.61 -1.52 15.86
CA ALA A 54 9.93 -1.26 16.39
C ALA A 54 10.33 0.19 16.06
N VAL A 55 10.49 1.00 17.10
CA VAL A 55 10.96 2.41 17.01
C VAL A 55 12.16 2.55 17.95
N GLN A 56 13.33 2.83 17.39
CA GLN A 56 14.60 2.86 18.15
C GLN A 56 14.78 1.56 18.96
N ASN A 57 14.86 1.64 20.29
CA ASN A 57 15.01 0.50 21.20
C ASN A 57 13.68 0.11 21.87
N MET A 58 12.54 0.56 21.34
CA MET A 58 11.21 0.24 21.85
C MET A 58 10.43 -0.63 20.87
N GLU A 59 9.75 -1.63 21.41
CA GLU A 59 8.77 -2.44 20.70
C GLU A 59 7.37 -2.11 21.20
N ILE A 60 6.49 -1.72 20.29
CA ILE A 60 5.12 -1.32 20.59
C ILE A 60 4.18 -2.33 19.91
N PRO A 61 3.43 -3.15 20.67
CA PRO A 61 2.42 -4.00 20.07
C PRO A 61 1.32 -3.13 19.46
N ASN A 62 0.91 -3.51 18.27
CA ASN A 62 -0.09 -2.83 17.48
C ASN A 62 -1.10 -3.83 16.94
N LYS A 63 -2.39 -3.51 17.02
CA LYS A 63 -3.46 -4.31 16.43
C LYS A 63 -4.28 -3.42 15.52
N THR A 64 -4.41 -3.82 14.27
CA THR A 64 -5.26 -3.15 13.29
C THR A 64 -6.39 -4.09 12.88
N THR A 65 -7.62 -3.59 12.96
CA THR A 65 -8.82 -4.27 12.47
C THR A 65 -9.41 -3.44 11.33
N VAL A 66 -9.56 -4.06 10.17
CA VAL A 66 -10.17 -3.46 8.97
C VAL A 66 -11.45 -4.21 8.66
N VAL A 67 -12.55 -3.48 8.51
CA VAL A 67 -13.73 -3.91 7.77
C VAL A 67 -13.63 -3.26 6.41
N VAL A 68 -13.37 -4.06 5.37
CA VAL A 68 -12.95 -3.59 4.05
C VAL A 68 -13.94 -2.56 3.50
N GLY A 69 -13.43 -1.38 3.15
CA GLY A 69 -14.20 -0.25 2.62
C GLY A 69 -15.15 0.44 3.62
N LYS A 70 -15.18 0.03 4.90
CA LYS A 70 -16.13 0.55 5.90
C LYS A 70 -15.46 1.20 7.10
N ALA A 71 -14.63 0.45 7.82
CA ALA A 71 -14.06 0.91 9.09
C ALA A 71 -12.65 0.38 9.34
N LEU A 72 -11.86 1.17 10.05
CA LEU A 72 -10.51 0.89 10.50
C LEU A 72 -10.43 1.18 12.00
N ARG A 73 -9.81 0.29 12.76
CA ARG A 73 -9.42 0.53 14.15
C ARG A 73 -7.99 0.09 14.36
N THR A 74 -7.16 1.00 14.84
CA THR A 74 -5.77 0.74 15.20
C THR A 74 -5.58 1.00 16.68
N GLU A 75 -5.06 0.00 17.39
CA GLU A 75 -4.82 0.01 18.83
C GLU A 75 -3.35 -0.25 19.11
N SER A 76 -2.79 0.49 20.07
CA SER A 76 -1.42 0.27 20.56
C SER A 76 -1.31 0.76 22.01
N SER A 77 -0.23 0.40 22.68
CA SER A 77 0.05 0.85 24.04
C SER A 77 1.49 1.29 24.15
N VAL A 78 1.71 2.52 24.61
CA VAL A 78 3.05 3.09 24.82
C VAL A 78 3.21 3.38 26.29
N MET A 79 4.16 2.70 26.94
CA MET A 79 4.42 2.82 28.38
C MET A 79 3.14 2.64 29.24
N GLY A 80 2.28 1.69 28.87
CA GLY A 80 1.03 1.40 29.56
C GLY A 80 -0.14 2.34 29.22
N ASN A 81 0.07 3.38 28.41
CA ASN A 81 -0.99 4.28 27.96
C ASN A 81 -1.54 3.83 26.61
N SER A 82 -2.86 3.69 26.52
CA SER A 82 -3.54 3.29 25.30
C SER A 82 -3.51 4.40 24.25
N MET A 83 -3.24 4.03 23.01
CA MET A 83 -3.41 4.86 21.83
C MET A 83 -4.36 4.14 20.89
N VAL A 84 -5.45 4.81 20.54
CA VAL A 84 -6.50 4.25 19.67
C VAL A 84 -6.79 5.25 18.57
N GLN A 85 -6.96 4.75 17.35
CA GLN A 85 -7.44 5.52 16.22
C GLN A 85 -8.51 4.71 15.51
N VAL A 86 -9.63 5.36 15.21
CA VAL A 86 -10.73 4.74 14.48
C VAL A 86 -11.17 5.65 13.36
N VAL A 87 -11.39 5.06 12.19
CA VAL A 87 -12.04 5.70 11.04
C VAL A 87 -13.24 4.85 10.65
N GLU A 88 -14.40 5.49 10.48
CA GLU A 88 -15.62 4.89 9.94
C GLU A 88 -16.17 5.86 8.88
N GLY A 89 -16.04 5.47 7.60
CA GLY A 89 -16.36 6.33 6.46
C GLY A 89 -15.56 7.64 6.46
N ALA A 90 -16.27 8.77 6.57
CA ALA A 90 -15.69 10.12 6.54
C ALA A 90 -15.47 10.73 7.95
N THR A 91 -15.63 9.92 9.00
CA THR A 91 -15.47 10.36 10.40
C THR A 91 -14.49 9.45 11.13
N GLY A 92 -13.96 9.94 12.24
CA GLY A 92 -13.08 9.17 13.08
C GLY A 92 -12.94 9.75 14.47
N TRP A 93 -12.40 8.94 15.37
CA TRP A 93 -12.06 9.36 16.72
C TRP A 93 -10.71 8.77 17.12
N MET A 94 -10.08 9.37 18.10
CA MET A 94 -8.81 8.91 18.62
C MET A 94 -8.70 9.06 20.13
N ILE A 95 -7.81 8.28 20.72
CA ILE A 95 -7.31 8.47 22.07
C ILE A 95 -5.81 8.67 21.95
N ARG A 96 -5.33 9.79 22.47
CA ARG A 96 -3.90 10.13 22.50
C ARG A 96 -3.47 10.35 23.95
N PRO A 97 -2.41 9.68 24.42
CA PRO A 97 -1.92 9.87 25.79
C PRO A 97 -1.52 11.32 26.09
N ALA A 98 -1.69 11.75 27.35
CA ALA A 98 -1.32 13.10 27.80
C ALA A 98 0.16 13.42 27.59
N MET A 99 1.04 12.43 27.78
CA MET A 99 2.48 12.56 27.51
C MET A 99 2.82 12.83 26.04
N MET A 100 1.89 12.55 25.12
CA MET A 100 2.00 12.81 23.68
C MET A 100 1.15 14.03 23.25
N GLY A 101 0.80 14.90 24.21
CA GLY A 101 0.03 16.11 23.97
C GLY A 101 -1.48 15.89 23.76
N GLY A 102 -2.00 14.71 24.11
CA GLY A 102 -3.44 14.45 24.10
C GLY A 102 -4.12 14.69 25.45
N THR A 103 -5.39 14.31 25.56
CA THR A 103 -6.16 14.37 26.81
C THR A 103 -6.17 13.03 27.56
N GLY A 104 -5.83 11.93 26.89
CA GLY A 104 -6.08 10.57 27.37
C GLY A 104 -7.53 10.11 27.21
N ASP A 105 -8.45 11.00 26.82
CA ASP A 105 -9.87 10.72 26.59
C ASP A 105 -10.16 10.55 25.08
N PRO A 106 -11.30 9.90 24.71
CA PRO A 106 -11.74 9.85 23.32
C PRO A 106 -12.12 11.23 22.77
N GLU A 107 -11.47 11.63 21.67
CA GLU A 107 -11.70 12.89 20.97
C GLU A 107 -11.99 12.66 19.49
N ASP A 108 -12.67 13.60 18.84
CA ASP A 108 -12.94 13.51 17.40
C ASP A 108 -11.64 13.74 16.63
N MET A 109 -11.42 12.90 15.61
CA MET A 109 -10.23 12.99 14.79
C MET A 109 -10.37 14.14 13.77
N PRO A 110 -9.34 14.98 13.57
CA PRO A 110 -9.37 16.01 12.53
C PRO A 110 -9.64 15.41 11.14
N ALA A 111 -10.44 16.11 10.33
CA ALA A 111 -10.87 15.62 9.01
C ALA A 111 -9.70 15.26 8.06
N GLU A 112 -8.60 16.03 8.12
CA GLU A 112 -7.40 15.74 7.33
C GLU A 112 -6.73 14.42 7.76
N MET A 113 -6.69 14.13 9.07
CA MET A 113 -6.17 12.86 9.56
C MET A 113 -7.08 11.69 9.18
N VAL A 114 -8.40 11.87 9.23
CA VAL A 114 -9.36 10.87 8.74
C VAL A 114 -9.09 10.57 7.27
N LYS A 115 -8.94 11.60 6.44
CA LYS A 115 -8.64 11.48 5.01
C LYS A 115 -7.35 10.69 4.76
N GLN A 116 -6.28 10.99 5.49
CA GLN A 116 -5.00 10.27 5.39
C GLN A 116 -5.11 8.78 5.77
N GLN A 117 -6.05 8.43 6.65
CA GLN A 117 -6.28 7.05 7.07
C GLN A 117 -7.33 6.33 6.22
N SER A 118 -8.21 7.04 5.51
CA SER A 118 -9.26 6.43 4.68
C SER A 118 -8.70 5.47 3.61
N GLY A 119 -7.50 5.73 3.08
CA GLY A 119 -6.85 4.81 2.14
C GLY A 119 -6.55 3.43 2.73
N GLN A 120 -6.38 3.32 4.05
CA GLN A 120 -6.14 2.05 4.74
C GLN A 120 -7.40 1.20 4.93
N LEU A 121 -8.59 1.73 4.57
CA LEU A 121 -9.82 0.95 4.48
C LEU A 121 -9.76 -0.09 3.35
N ASP A 122 -8.86 0.09 2.39
CA ASP A 122 -8.55 -0.90 1.37
C ASP A 122 -7.18 -1.56 1.66
N PRO A 123 -7.16 -2.80 2.16
CA PRO A 123 -5.92 -3.48 2.49
C PRO A 123 -5.15 -4.00 1.26
N PHE A 124 -5.71 -3.90 0.05
CA PHE A 124 -5.11 -4.41 -1.18
C PHE A 124 -4.39 -3.33 -2.01
N GLY A 125 -4.39 -2.10 -1.52
CA GLY A 125 -3.66 -0.99 -2.11
C GLY A 125 -4.30 -0.43 -3.39
N GLU A 126 -3.69 0.62 -3.93
CA GLU A 126 -4.27 1.40 -5.02
C GLU A 126 -4.31 0.69 -6.39
N LEU A 127 -3.49 -0.33 -6.61
CA LEU A 127 -3.44 -1.04 -7.89
C LEU A 127 -4.61 -2.02 -8.05
N TYR A 128 -5.09 -2.62 -6.96
CA TYR A 128 -6.27 -3.48 -7.01
C TYR A 128 -7.51 -2.64 -7.38
N ASN A 129 -8.20 -3.03 -8.46
CA ASN A 129 -9.36 -2.34 -9.01
C ASN A 129 -9.17 -0.82 -9.25
N TYR A 130 -7.95 -0.40 -9.59
CA TYR A 130 -7.59 1.02 -9.72
C TYR A 130 -8.52 1.79 -10.69
N LYS A 131 -8.97 1.16 -11.78
CA LYS A 131 -9.91 1.75 -12.75
C LYS A 131 -11.28 2.03 -12.12
N GLU A 132 -11.79 1.11 -11.30
CA GLU A 132 -13.08 1.27 -10.59
C GLU A 132 -13.00 2.36 -9.52
N LYS A 133 -11.84 2.49 -8.87
CA LYS A 133 -11.55 3.57 -7.92
C LYS A 133 -11.42 4.94 -8.59
N GLY A 134 -11.23 4.98 -9.91
CA GLY A 134 -10.96 6.20 -10.66
C GLY A 134 -9.52 6.69 -10.53
N SER A 135 -8.61 5.83 -10.11
CA SER A 135 -7.18 6.10 -10.07
C SER A 135 -6.57 6.01 -11.48
N LYS A 136 -5.55 6.80 -11.75
CA LYS A 136 -4.72 6.73 -12.96
C LYS A 136 -3.39 6.09 -12.60
N VAL A 137 -2.95 5.12 -13.40
CA VAL A 137 -1.65 4.44 -13.24
C VAL A 137 -0.83 4.62 -14.51
N GLU A 138 0.43 5.04 -14.34
CA GLU A 138 1.36 5.33 -15.44
C GLU A 138 2.67 4.56 -15.19
N LEU A 139 3.13 3.80 -16.19
CA LEU A 139 4.45 3.17 -16.15
C LEU A 139 5.51 4.23 -16.44
N VAL A 140 6.29 4.58 -15.42
CA VAL A 140 7.43 5.49 -15.55
C VAL A 140 8.60 4.78 -16.22
N GLY A 141 8.82 3.51 -15.86
CA GLY A 141 9.85 2.68 -16.44
C GLY A 141 10.23 1.51 -15.53
N LYS A 142 11.45 1.02 -15.70
CA LYS A 142 12.04 -0.04 -14.86
C LYS A 142 13.29 0.53 -14.18
N GLU A 143 13.37 0.41 -12.87
CA GLU A 143 14.50 0.88 -12.07
C GLU A 143 14.94 -0.18 -11.07
N LYS A 144 16.10 0.02 -10.44
CA LYS A 144 16.54 -0.86 -9.36
C LYS A 144 15.99 -0.40 -8.02
N VAL A 145 15.40 -1.34 -7.29
CA VAL A 145 15.11 -1.20 -5.86
C VAL A 145 16.07 -2.14 -5.15
N GLU A 146 16.99 -1.56 -4.38
CA GLU A 146 18.18 -2.25 -3.88
C GLU A 146 18.99 -2.90 -5.01
N LYS A 147 18.90 -4.23 -5.18
CA LYS A 147 19.63 -4.99 -6.20
C LYS A 147 18.73 -5.51 -7.32
N ASP A 148 17.42 -5.59 -7.06
CA ASP A 148 16.43 -6.19 -7.93
C ASP A 148 15.79 -5.16 -8.84
N ASP A 149 15.36 -5.59 -10.02
CA ASP A 149 14.67 -4.70 -10.93
C ASP A 149 13.18 -4.62 -10.59
N ALA A 150 12.63 -3.41 -10.57
CA ALA A 150 11.22 -3.15 -10.30
C ALA A 150 10.59 -2.26 -11.38
N TYR A 151 9.32 -2.51 -11.69
CA TYR A 151 8.49 -1.59 -12.45
C TYR A 151 8.11 -0.40 -11.59
N HIS A 152 8.49 0.80 -12.02
CA HIS A 152 8.11 2.05 -11.38
C HIS A 152 6.78 2.53 -11.95
N LEU A 153 5.74 2.48 -11.12
CA LEU A 153 4.40 2.97 -11.43
C LEU A 153 4.13 4.27 -10.68
N LYS A 154 3.71 5.31 -11.41
CA LYS A 154 3.11 6.50 -10.81
C LYS A 154 1.61 6.28 -10.71
N VAL A 155 1.07 6.42 -9.51
CA VAL A 155 -0.37 6.30 -9.23
C VAL A 155 -0.90 7.67 -8.81
N THR A 156 -1.98 8.12 -9.46
CA THR A 156 -2.73 9.31 -9.08
C THR A 156 -4.15 8.90 -8.72
N THR A 157 -4.54 9.05 -7.46
CA THR A 157 -5.87 8.70 -6.98
C THR A 157 -6.93 9.68 -7.48
N LYS A 158 -8.21 9.30 -7.37
CA LYS A 158 -9.34 10.16 -7.78
C LYS A 158 -9.37 11.52 -7.08
N ASP A 159 -8.88 11.60 -5.84
CA ASP A 159 -8.80 12.84 -5.07
C ASP A 159 -7.49 13.62 -5.28
N GLY A 160 -6.64 13.16 -6.22
CA GLY A 160 -5.45 13.87 -6.67
C GLY A 160 -4.18 13.56 -5.88
N GLN A 161 -4.20 12.62 -4.94
CA GLN A 161 -2.99 12.15 -4.26
C GLN A 161 -2.10 11.40 -5.25
N VAL A 162 -0.81 11.74 -5.24
CA VAL A 162 0.20 11.09 -6.08
C VAL A 162 1.08 10.22 -5.21
N MET A 163 1.38 9.01 -5.69
CA MET A 163 2.34 8.10 -5.07
C MET A 163 3.12 7.33 -6.13
N GLU A 164 4.31 6.88 -5.78
CA GLU A 164 5.14 6.01 -6.62
C GLU A 164 5.19 4.61 -6.01
N GLN A 165 4.77 3.61 -6.79
CA GLN A 165 4.80 2.20 -6.40
C GLN A 165 5.81 1.45 -7.24
N TYR A 166 6.59 0.59 -6.59
CA TYR A 166 7.63 -0.19 -7.24
C TYR A 166 7.31 -1.66 -7.10
N ILE A 167 7.04 -2.30 -8.23
CA ILE A 167 6.61 -3.69 -8.31
C ILE A 167 7.78 -4.53 -8.77
N ASP A 168 8.25 -5.47 -7.96
CA ASP A 168 9.37 -6.35 -8.32
C ASP A 168 9.10 -7.09 -9.64
N ALA A 169 10.06 -7.08 -10.55
CA ALA A 169 9.85 -7.57 -11.91
C ALA A 169 9.80 -9.11 -12.01
N ASN A 170 10.19 -9.83 -10.97
CA ASN A 170 10.21 -11.29 -10.93
C ASN A 170 8.98 -11.86 -10.22
N THR A 171 8.65 -11.29 -9.06
CA THR A 171 7.60 -11.74 -8.14
C THR A 171 6.30 -10.97 -8.29
N TYR A 172 6.33 -9.79 -8.90
CA TYR A 172 5.21 -8.86 -9.01
C TYR A 172 4.64 -8.39 -7.66
N MET A 173 5.42 -8.48 -6.58
CA MET A 173 5.05 -7.92 -5.28
C MET A 173 5.49 -6.47 -5.18
N LEU A 174 4.73 -5.66 -4.43
CA LEU A 174 5.14 -4.29 -4.08
C LEU A 174 6.41 -4.37 -3.22
N THR A 175 7.44 -3.60 -3.54
CA THR A 175 8.70 -3.58 -2.76
C THR A 175 8.99 -2.23 -2.14
N LYS A 176 8.51 -1.16 -2.79
CA LYS A 176 8.68 0.22 -2.31
C LYS A 176 7.42 1.03 -2.63
N LEU A 177 7.03 1.89 -1.70
CA LEU A 177 6.02 2.93 -1.89
C LEU A 177 6.64 4.25 -1.49
N LYS A 178 6.61 5.26 -2.36
CA LYS A 178 6.88 6.65 -1.98
C LYS A 178 5.57 7.42 -1.97
N THR A 179 5.30 8.10 -0.85
CA THR A 179 4.07 8.86 -0.67
C THR A 179 4.26 9.91 0.43
N THR A 180 3.24 10.74 0.63
CA THR A 180 3.18 11.68 1.74
C THR A 180 2.69 10.95 2.99
N ILE A 181 3.51 10.94 4.04
CA ILE A 181 3.22 10.39 5.37
C ILE A 181 3.17 11.56 6.35
N ASN A 182 2.02 11.78 7.00
CA ASN A 182 1.81 12.89 7.95
C ASN A 182 2.21 14.27 7.38
N GLY A 183 1.95 14.52 6.09
CA GLY A 183 2.28 15.78 5.43
C GLY A 183 3.75 15.95 5.03
N GLN A 184 4.59 14.93 5.19
CA GLN A 184 5.98 14.92 4.75
C GLN A 184 6.21 13.80 3.74
N ASP A 185 7.17 13.97 2.83
CA ASP A 185 7.58 12.89 1.95
C ASP A 185 8.21 11.76 2.76
N GLY A 186 7.86 10.53 2.41
CA GLY A 186 8.46 9.34 2.98
C GLY A 186 8.32 8.14 2.06
N GLU A 187 8.97 7.07 2.47
CA GLU A 187 8.97 5.81 1.76
C GLU A 187 8.73 4.64 2.69
N ILE A 188 8.12 3.58 2.16
CA ILE A 188 7.86 2.33 2.84
C ILE A 188 8.43 1.22 1.98
N MET A 189 9.36 0.44 2.53
CA MET A 189 9.87 -0.79 1.94
C MET A 189 9.05 -1.97 2.44
N PHE A 190 8.74 -2.92 1.56
CA PHE A 190 7.94 -4.10 1.86
C PHE A 190 8.75 -5.36 1.60
N SER A 191 8.81 -6.26 2.57
CA SER A 191 9.61 -7.47 2.49
C SER A 191 8.97 -8.65 3.25
N ASP A 192 9.61 -9.81 3.14
CA ASP A 192 9.25 -11.04 3.85
C ASP A 192 7.80 -11.49 3.63
N TYR A 193 7.29 -11.35 2.40
CA TYR A 193 5.90 -11.71 2.08
C TYR A 193 5.53 -13.13 2.53
N LYS A 194 4.42 -13.25 3.26
CA LYS A 194 3.84 -14.52 3.74
C LYS A 194 2.45 -14.70 3.20
N GLU A 195 2.09 -15.95 2.95
CA GLU A 195 0.74 -16.34 2.54
C GLU A 195 -0.15 -16.60 3.77
N VAL A 196 -1.34 -16.02 3.77
CA VAL A 196 -2.38 -16.21 4.80
C VAL A 196 -3.70 -16.41 4.09
N GLU A 197 -4.33 -17.58 4.28
CA GLU A 197 -5.57 -17.95 3.58
C GLU A 197 -5.48 -17.78 2.05
N GLY A 198 -4.27 -17.97 1.50
CA GLY A 198 -4.00 -17.82 0.07
C GLY A 198 -3.87 -16.39 -0.44
N ILE A 199 -3.71 -15.42 0.46
CA ILE A 199 -3.39 -14.02 0.16
C ILE A 199 -1.97 -13.72 0.65
N LYS A 200 -1.12 -13.16 -0.21
CA LYS A 200 0.22 -12.74 0.18
C LYS A 200 0.20 -11.34 0.79
N MET A 201 0.76 -11.21 1.98
CA MET A 201 0.90 -9.93 2.69
C MET A 201 2.34 -9.75 3.15
N ALA A 202 2.82 -8.51 3.15
CA ALA A 202 4.16 -8.18 3.63
C ALA A 202 4.24 -8.50 5.12
N ASN A 203 5.23 -9.30 5.51
CA ASN A 203 5.47 -9.54 6.93
C ASN A 203 6.22 -8.36 7.55
N THR A 204 7.09 -7.71 6.79
CA THR A 204 7.95 -6.62 7.26
C THR A 204 7.68 -5.37 6.43
N MET A 205 7.56 -4.22 7.10
CA MET A 205 7.47 -2.92 6.45
C MET A 205 8.41 -1.92 7.13
N ASP A 206 9.39 -1.41 6.40
CA ASP A 206 10.33 -0.39 6.90
C ASP A 206 9.92 0.97 6.36
N MET A 207 9.44 1.84 7.24
CA MET A 207 9.03 3.20 6.88
C MET A 207 10.13 4.17 7.25
N THR A 208 10.49 5.05 6.31
CA THR A 208 11.43 6.15 6.51
C THR A 208 10.77 7.47 6.11
N SER A 209 10.85 8.46 6.98
CA SER A 209 10.39 9.83 6.72
C SER A 209 11.28 10.84 7.46
N GLN A 210 11.01 12.13 7.29
CA GLN A 210 11.68 13.18 8.08
C GLN A 210 11.47 13.01 9.60
N MET A 211 10.41 12.32 10.04
CA MET A 211 10.15 12.06 11.45
C MET A 211 10.98 10.90 12.03
N GLY A 212 11.74 10.18 11.20
CA GLY A 212 12.56 9.04 11.57
C GLY A 212 12.20 7.77 10.79
N ALA A 213 12.85 6.68 11.18
CA ALA A 213 12.62 5.35 10.64
C ALA A 213 11.91 4.47 11.66
N LEU A 214 11.02 3.60 11.18
CA LEU A 214 10.34 2.61 12.01
C LEU A 214 10.00 1.36 11.22
N THR A 215 10.02 0.22 11.90
CA THR A 215 9.78 -1.09 11.29
C THR A 215 8.52 -1.70 11.86
N PHE A 216 7.61 -2.13 11.00
CA PHE A 216 6.48 -2.97 11.36
C PHE A 216 6.79 -4.43 11.08
N ILE A 217 6.66 -5.27 12.10
CA ILE A 217 6.82 -6.72 12.00
C ILE A 217 5.45 -7.35 12.23
N THR A 218 4.94 -8.07 11.26
CA THR A 218 3.65 -8.76 11.34
C THR A 218 3.80 -10.05 12.13
N ASN A 219 3.08 -10.14 13.24
CA ASN A 219 3.08 -11.31 14.11
C ASN A 219 1.98 -12.29 13.71
N LYS A 220 0.80 -11.77 13.37
CA LYS A 220 -0.36 -12.57 13.00
C LYS A 220 -1.30 -11.80 12.08
N VAL A 221 -1.91 -12.50 11.14
CA VAL A 221 -3.00 -12.01 10.32
C VAL A 221 -4.17 -12.99 10.43
N THR A 222 -5.37 -12.46 10.58
CA THR A 222 -6.62 -13.23 10.50
C THR A 222 -7.50 -12.60 9.44
N VAL A 223 -7.82 -13.36 8.40
CA VAL A 223 -8.71 -12.94 7.30
C VAL A 223 -10.13 -13.41 7.59
N ASN A 224 -11.13 -12.59 7.27
CA ASN A 224 -12.55 -12.89 7.50
C ASN A 224 -12.89 -13.23 8.97
N ALA A 225 -12.20 -12.57 9.91
CA ALA A 225 -12.53 -12.64 11.32
C ALA A 225 -13.93 -12.07 11.60
N LYS A 226 -14.65 -12.67 12.56
CA LYS A 226 -15.84 -12.05 13.13
C LYS A 226 -15.42 -10.81 13.94
N VAL A 227 -15.91 -9.65 13.55
CA VAL A 227 -15.62 -8.37 14.22
C VAL A 227 -16.90 -7.84 14.83
N ASP A 228 -16.85 -7.48 16.11
CA ASP A 228 -17.93 -6.73 16.75
C ASP A 228 -17.85 -5.27 16.32
N GLU A 229 -18.88 -4.75 15.66
CA GLU A 229 -18.89 -3.37 15.17
C GLU A 229 -18.92 -2.32 16.30
N SER A 230 -19.25 -2.72 17.53
CA SER A 230 -19.24 -1.82 18.69
C SER A 230 -17.86 -1.20 18.95
N ILE A 231 -16.78 -1.90 18.57
CA ILE A 231 -15.40 -1.42 18.75
C ILE A 231 -15.10 -0.15 17.94
N PHE A 232 -15.88 0.14 16.89
CA PHE A 232 -15.69 1.35 16.08
C PHE A 232 -16.42 2.55 16.67
N LYS A 233 -17.33 2.35 17.63
CA LYS A 233 -18.07 3.46 18.24
C LYS A 233 -17.21 4.19 19.26
N LYS A 234 -17.26 5.52 19.22
CA LYS A 234 -16.60 6.38 20.20
C LYS A 234 -17.20 6.09 21.59
N PRO A 235 -16.39 5.72 22.60
CA PRO A 235 -16.90 5.51 23.95
C PRO A 235 -17.52 6.79 24.51
N THR A 236 -18.66 6.67 25.18
CA THR A 236 -19.22 7.73 26.02
C THR A 236 -18.54 7.71 27.39
N LYS A 237 -18.30 8.88 27.99
CA LYS A 237 -17.90 8.97 29.39
C LYS A 237 -18.98 8.42 30.31
#